data_AF-A0A7X6ZI77-F1
#
_entry.id   AF-A0A7X6ZI77-F1
#
_cell.length_a   1.000
_cell.length_b   1.000
_cell.length_c   1.000
_cell.angle_alpha   90.00
_cell.angle_beta   90.00
_cell.angle_gamma   90.00
#
_symmetry.space_group_name_H-M   'P 1'
#
loop_
_entity.id
_entity.type
_entity.pdbx_description
1 polymer ?
#
loop_
_entity_poly.entity_id
_entity_poly.type
_entity_poly.pdbx_seq_one_letter_code
_entity_poly.pdbx_strand_id
1 'polypeptide(L)'
;MHLAFLGSSIGAGEILLILLVALLLFGARRLPSIARSLGQALEEFRRAARNLTRDFTTPPPPDTPANEADAEQHVGPDATLPPAGPEDAPAEENPIAEQSRELSG
;
A
#
# COMPACT_ATOMS: atom_id res chain seq x y z
N MET A 1 54.67 -21.68 4.91
CA MET A 1 53.99 -20.41 5.23
C MET A 1 53.38 -19.80 3.98
N HIS A 2 52.19 -20.23 3.60
CA HIS A 2 51.35 -19.58 2.57
C HIS A 2 49.88 -20.00 2.75
N LEU A 3 49.64 -21.16 3.36
CA LEU A 3 48.31 -21.68 3.65
C LEU A 3 47.67 -21.14 4.94
N ALA A 4 48.47 -20.56 5.85
CA ALA A 4 47.97 -20.05 7.14
C ALA A 4 47.39 -18.62 7.08
N PHE A 5 47.67 -17.86 6.01
CA PHE A 5 47.05 -16.54 5.79
C PHE A 5 45.64 -16.63 5.19
N LEU A 6 45.23 -17.82 4.73
CA LEU A 6 43.93 -18.07 4.10
C LEU A 6 42.76 -18.26 5.09
N GLY A 7 43.03 -18.32 6.40
CA GLY A 7 42.01 -18.69 7.40
C GLY A 7 41.90 -17.78 8.62
N SER A 8 42.74 -16.75 8.75
CA SER A 8 42.79 -15.93 9.97
C SER A 8 41.94 -14.67 9.92
N SER A 9 41.20 -14.44 8.84
CA SER A 9 40.11 -13.46 8.81
C SER A 9 39.24 -13.80 7.61
N ILE A 10 38.24 -14.68 7.78
CA ILE A 10 37.02 -14.60 6.96
C ILE A 10 36.49 -13.19 7.22
N GLY A 11 36.92 -12.28 6.36
CA GLY A 11 36.76 -10.85 6.47
C GLY A 11 36.21 -10.33 5.16
N ALA A 12 35.96 -9.02 5.12
CA ALA A 12 35.35 -8.37 3.96
C ALA A 12 36.05 -8.69 2.63
N GLY A 13 37.38 -8.94 2.63
CA GLY A 13 38.14 -9.25 1.43
C GLY A 13 37.76 -10.58 0.76
N GLU A 14 37.50 -11.63 1.53
CA GLU A 14 37.16 -12.94 0.99
C GLU A 14 35.72 -12.97 0.45
N ILE A 15 34.80 -12.32 1.17
CA ILE A 15 33.44 -12.07 0.68
C ILE A 15 33.48 -11.27 -0.63
N LEU A 16 34.32 -10.24 -0.72
CA LEU A 16 34.44 -9.43 -1.93
C LEU A 16 34.98 -10.24 -3.12
N LEU A 17 35.90 -11.18 -2.89
CA LEU A 17 36.46 -12.04 -3.94
C LEU A 17 35.42 -13.05 -4.45
N ILE A 18 34.66 -13.69 -3.54
CA ILE A 18 33.54 -14.57 -3.92
C ILE A 18 32.47 -13.77 -4.66
N LEU A 19 32.14 -12.58 -4.17
CA LEU A 19 31.20 -11.67 -4.80
C LEU A 19 31.68 -11.33 -6.22
N LEU A 20 32.94 -10.98 -6.42
CA LEU A 20 33.50 -10.68 -7.74
C LEU A 20 33.36 -11.86 -8.72
N VAL A 21 33.64 -13.08 -8.29
CA VAL A 21 33.44 -14.28 -9.12
C VAL A 21 31.96 -14.49 -9.44
N ALA A 22 31.07 -14.32 -8.46
CA ALA A 22 29.62 -14.37 -8.68
C ALA A 22 29.14 -13.27 -9.64
N LEU A 23 29.71 -12.07 -9.60
CA LEU A 23 29.43 -10.99 -10.55
C LEU A 23 29.91 -11.32 -11.96
N LEU A 24 30.99 -12.08 -12.13
CA LEU A 24 31.43 -12.52 -13.46
C LEU A 24 30.47 -13.56 -14.05
N LEU A 25 29.98 -14.50 -13.23
CA LEU A 25 29.05 -15.55 -13.63
C LEU A 25 27.63 -15.01 -13.90
N PHE A 26 27.10 -14.23 -12.97
CA PHE A 26 25.71 -13.74 -13.01
C PHE A 26 25.58 -12.33 -13.58
N GLY A 27 26.65 -11.53 -13.54
CA GLY A 27 26.66 -10.12 -13.94
C GLY A 27 26.35 -9.15 -12.79
N ALA A 28 27.02 -7.99 -12.80
CA ALA A 28 26.78 -6.90 -11.84
C ALA A 28 25.33 -6.38 -11.80
N ARG A 29 24.55 -6.59 -12.87
CA ARG A 29 23.14 -6.16 -12.95
C ARG A 29 22.16 -7.15 -12.28
N ARG A 30 22.51 -8.44 -12.15
CA ARG A 30 21.55 -9.46 -11.67
C ARG A 30 21.47 -9.55 -10.15
N LEU A 31 22.60 -9.47 -9.44
CA LEU A 31 22.61 -9.46 -7.97
C LEU A 31 21.76 -8.35 -7.34
N PRO A 32 21.88 -7.07 -7.73
CA PRO A 32 21.03 -6.02 -7.15
C PRO A 32 19.55 -6.19 -7.51
N SER A 33 19.25 -6.76 -8.67
CA SER A 33 17.87 -7.05 -9.08
C SER A 33 17.22 -8.09 -8.17
N ILE A 34 17.92 -9.21 -7.92
CA ILE A 34 17.43 -10.28 -7.04
C ILE A 34 17.31 -9.76 -5.61
N ALA A 35 18.32 -9.05 -5.11
CA ALA A 35 18.31 -8.46 -3.78
C ALA A 35 17.13 -7.49 -3.58
N ARG A 36 16.79 -6.67 -4.58
CA ARG A 36 15.62 -5.78 -4.53
C ARG A 36 14.31 -6.56 -4.43
N SER A 37 14.11 -7.57 -5.29
CA SER A 37 12.89 -8.39 -5.26
C SER A 37 12.73 -9.17 -3.96
N LEU A 38 13.82 -9.74 -3.45
CA LEU A 38 13.84 -10.46 -2.17
C LEU A 38 13.62 -9.50 -1.00
N GLY A 39 14.18 -8.29 -1.06
CA GLY A 39 13.99 -7.26 -0.05
C GLY A 39 12.54 -6.79 0.05
N GLN A 40 11.88 -6.60 -1.10
CA GLN A 40 10.45 -6.28 -1.14
C GLN A 40 9.60 -7.41 -0.53
N ALA A 41 9.85 -8.65 -0.93
CA ALA A 41 9.15 -9.82 -0.37
C ALA A 41 9.37 -9.96 1.15
N LEU A 42 10.61 -9.72 1.63
CA LEU A 42 10.92 -9.78 3.04
C LEU A 42 10.29 -8.64 3.84
N GLU A 43 10.15 -7.45 3.27
CA GLU A 43 9.46 -6.32 3.93
C GLU A 43 7.96 -6.59 4.09
N GLU A 44 7.30 -7.09 3.04
CA GLU A 44 5.89 -7.49 3.12
C GLU A 44 5.69 -8.62 4.13
N PHE A 45 6.57 -9.62 4.12
CA PHE A 45 6.56 -10.71 5.11
C PHE A 45 6.74 -10.17 6.54
N ARG A 46 7.70 -9.25 6.75
CA ARG A 46 7.90 -8.61 8.06
C ARG A 46 6.69 -7.80 8.50
N ARG A 47 6.02 -7.11 7.59
CA ARG A 47 4.81 -6.33 7.89
C ARG A 47 3.65 -7.24 8.28
N ALA A 48 3.41 -8.31 7.54
CA ALA A 48 2.41 -9.33 7.88
C ALA A 48 2.74 -9.98 9.23
N ALA A 49 3.99 -10.40 9.45
CA ALA A 49 4.43 -10.99 10.71
C ALA A 49 4.21 -10.05 11.91
N ARG A 50 4.50 -8.75 11.77
CA ARG A 50 4.24 -7.74 12.82
C ARG A 50 2.76 -7.59 13.15
N ASN A 51 1.89 -7.61 12.14
CA ASN A 51 0.45 -7.49 12.35
C ASN A 51 -0.10 -8.69 13.12
N LEU A 52 0.28 -9.91 12.70
CA LEU A 52 -0.06 -11.14 13.42
C LEU A 52 0.36 -11.06 14.88
N THR A 53 1.61 -10.69 15.18
CA THR A 53 2.08 -10.58 16.57
C THR A 53 1.26 -9.57 17.39
N ARG A 54 0.82 -8.45 16.80
CA ARG A 54 -0.01 -7.45 17.48
C ARG A 54 -1.39 -7.99 17.83
N ASP A 55 -2.02 -8.72 16.92
CA ASP A 55 -3.35 -9.29 17.12
C ASP A 55 -3.36 -10.36 18.23
N PHE A 56 -2.24 -11.06 18.43
CA PHE A 56 -2.11 -12.08 19.48
C PHE A 56 -1.63 -11.53 20.84
N THR A 57 -1.01 -10.35 20.89
CA THR A 57 -0.38 -9.81 22.12
C THR A 57 -1.14 -8.63 22.74
N THR A 58 -1.98 -7.93 21.97
CA THR A 58 -2.71 -6.76 22.48
C THR A 58 -4.15 -7.14 22.84
N PRO A 59 -4.54 -7.12 24.14
CA PRO A 59 -5.95 -7.17 24.50
C PRO A 59 -6.68 -5.94 23.93
N PRO A 60 -7.94 -6.07 23.49
CA PRO A 60 -8.68 -4.97 22.87
C PRO A 60 -8.69 -3.75 23.81
N PRO A 61 -8.31 -2.55 23.33
CA PRO A 61 -8.37 -1.36 24.15
C PRO A 61 -9.84 -1.08 24.53
N PRO A 62 -10.11 -0.65 25.78
CA PRO A 62 -11.44 -0.22 26.15
C PRO A 62 -11.74 1.08 25.38
N ASP A 63 -12.75 1.02 24.51
CA ASP A 63 -13.49 2.13 23.91
C ASP A 63 -12.69 3.44 23.72
N THR A 64 -11.79 3.46 22.74
CA THR A 64 -11.31 4.73 22.20
C THR A 64 -11.93 4.89 20.81
N PRO A 65 -12.83 5.87 20.59
CA PRO A 65 -13.38 6.13 19.26
C PRO A 65 -12.20 6.42 18.33
N ALA A 66 -12.13 5.64 17.25
CA ALA A 66 -11.17 5.80 16.19
C ALA A 66 -11.34 7.18 15.56
N ASN A 67 -10.62 8.16 16.10
CA ASN A 67 -10.43 9.46 15.48
C ASN A 67 -9.62 9.24 14.21
N GLU A 68 -10.33 9.07 13.11
CA GLU A 68 -10.11 9.75 11.82
C GLU A 68 -8.64 10.12 11.55
N ALA A 69 -7.82 9.11 11.27
CA ALA A 69 -6.53 9.28 10.59
C ALA A 69 -6.67 9.01 9.07
N ASP A 70 -7.84 9.33 8.51
CA ASP A 70 -8.15 9.36 7.07
C ASP A 70 -8.80 10.73 6.70
N ALA A 71 -8.38 11.81 7.36
CA ALA A 71 -8.91 13.16 7.17
C ALA A 71 -7.83 14.21 6.83
N GLU A 72 -6.83 13.84 6.01
CA GLU A 72 -5.89 14.80 5.40
C GLU A 72 -5.75 14.63 3.87
N GLN A 73 -6.86 14.36 3.18
CA GLN A 73 -6.98 14.68 1.75
C GLN A 73 -8.36 15.28 1.47
N HIS A 74 -8.57 16.55 1.84
CA HIS A 74 -9.18 17.60 1.01
C HIS A 74 -9.43 18.86 1.87
N VAL A 75 -8.57 19.85 1.65
CA VAL A 75 -8.74 21.31 1.85
C VAL A 75 -10.19 21.75 1.54
N GLY A 76 -10.94 22.59 2.25
CA GLY A 76 -10.81 23.40 3.47
C GLY A 76 -12.15 24.19 3.68
N PRO A 77 -12.41 24.84 4.83
CA PRO A 77 -13.70 25.47 5.14
C PRO A 77 -13.68 27.01 5.10
N ASP A 78 -14.49 27.64 4.24
CA ASP A 78 -15.07 29.01 4.36
C ASP A 78 -15.91 29.26 3.08
N ALA A 79 -17.16 29.75 3.02
CA ALA A 79 -17.86 30.69 3.88
C ALA A 79 -19.41 30.55 3.75
N THR A 80 -20.09 30.62 4.92
CA THR A 80 -21.25 31.47 5.24
C THR A 80 -22.53 31.49 4.36
N LEU A 81 -23.56 30.77 4.86
CA LEU A 81 -25.05 31.01 4.95
C LEU A 81 -25.66 32.27 4.28
N PRO A 82 -26.94 32.30 3.80
CA PRO A 82 -28.17 31.94 4.57
C PRO A 82 -29.38 31.33 3.78
N PRO A 83 -30.48 30.91 4.49
CA PRO A 83 -31.69 30.29 3.94
C PRO A 83 -32.84 31.28 3.67
N ALA A 84 -33.57 31.17 2.55
CA ALA A 84 -35.01 31.55 2.39
C ALA A 84 -35.50 31.54 0.91
N GLY A 85 -36.29 30.53 0.55
CA GLY A 85 -37.44 30.53 -0.41
C GLY A 85 -37.25 30.90 -1.90
N PRO A 86 -38.24 30.65 -2.78
CA PRO A 86 -39.55 30.01 -2.56
C PRO A 86 -39.73 28.67 -3.33
N GLU A 87 -40.53 27.80 -2.72
CA GLU A 87 -41.41 26.87 -3.44
C GLU A 87 -42.18 27.65 -4.53
N ASP A 88 -41.92 27.38 -5.81
CA ASP A 88 -42.88 27.66 -6.88
C ASP A 88 -42.56 26.83 -8.15
N ALA A 89 -43.19 25.65 -8.20
CA ALA A 89 -43.84 25.08 -9.39
C ALA A 89 -42.96 24.53 -10.55
N PRO A 90 -43.53 23.79 -11.52
CA PRO A 90 -43.64 22.32 -11.44
C PRO A 90 -43.22 21.58 -12.72
N ALA A 91 -43.09 20.25 -12.59
CA ALA A 91 -43.21 19.26 -13.67
C ALA A 91 -42.14 19.27 -14.77
N GLU A 92 -41.01 18.62 -14.50
CA GLU A 92 -40.23 17.99 -15.58
C GLU A 92 -40.86 16.63 -15.91
N GLU A 93 -41.47 16.61 -17.10
CA GLU A 93 -42.28 15.60 -17.74
C GLU A 93 -41.57 14.24 -17.85
N ASN A 94 -42.17 13.19 -17.28
CA ASN A 94 -41.65 11.82 -17.31
C ASN A 94 -42.13 11.09 -18.60
N PRO A 95 -41.26 10.72 -19.55
CA PRO A 95 -41.66 10.18 -20.86
C PRO A 95 -42.13 8.71 -20.85
N ILE A 96 -42.51 8.15 -19.70
CA ILE A 96 -42.87 6.73 -19.57
C ILE A 96 -44.37 6.46 -19.91
N ALA A 97 -45.17 7.50 -20.17
CA ALA A 97 -46.62 7.35 -20.37
C ALA A 97 -47.06 6.94 -21.80
N GLU A 98 -46.19 6.98 -22.81
CA GLU A 98 -46.59 6.60 -24.19
C GLU A 98 -46.50 5.11 -24.50
N GLN A 99 -45.69 4.34 -23.76
CA GLN A 99 -45.36 2.96 -24.14
C GLN A 99 -46.48 1.93 -23.87
N SER A 100 -47.53 2.32 -23.15
CA SER A 100 -48.66 1.44 -22.81
C SER A 100 -49.85 1.53 -23.76
N ARG A 101 -49.85 2.44 -24.74
CA ARG A 101 -50.94 2.57 -25.73
C ARG A 101 -50.81 1.65 -26.95
N GLU A 102 -49.62 1.13 -27.26
CA GLU A 102 -49.41 0.28 -28.44
C GLU A 102 -49.70 -1.22 -28.23
N LEU A 103 -50.00 -1.66 -27.01
CA LEU A 103 -50.25 -3.08 -26.69
C LEU A 103 -51.73 -3.44 -26.47
N SER A 104 -52.66 -2.55 -26.82
CA SER A 104 -54.11 -2.81 -26.72
C SER A 104 -54.87 -2.28 -27.94
N GLY A 105 -54.43 -2.66 -29.14
CA GLY A 105 -55.15 -2.52 -30.40
C GLY A 105 -55.35 -3.88 -31.05
#